data_AF-A0A9X2FTN3-F1
#
_entry.id   AF-A0A9X2FTN3-F1
#
_cell.length_a   1.000
_cell.length_b   1.000
_cell.length_c   1.000
_cell.angle_alpha   90.00
_cell.angle_beta   90.00
_cell.angle_gamma   90.00
#
_symmetry.space_group_name_H-M   'P 1'
#
loop_
_entity.id
_entity.type
_entity.pdbx_description
1 polymer ?
#
loop_
_entity_poly.entity_id
_entity_poly.type
_entity_poly.pdbx_seq_one_letter_code
_entity_poly.pdbx_strand_id
1 'polypeptide(L)' 'TYALRDPRAAEIATAVERAGGEAEALVGGLLRLPGLTPPALFDGAFEARTAEILRVMLADGMAAAIAGEAA' A
#
# COMPACT_ATOMS: atom_id res chain seq x y z
N THR A 1 -5.58 13.40 13.65
CA THR A 1 -5.96 11.97 13.63
C THR A 1 -7.37 11.84 13.10
N TYR A 2 -7.60 10.95 12.15
CA TYR A 2 -8.93 10.69 11.54
C TYR A 2 -9.33 9.25 11.80
N ALA A 3 -10.62 8.99 11.98
CA ALA A 3 -11.14 7.63 12.22
C ALA A 3 -11.45 6.94 10.88
N LEU A 4 -10.81 5.81 10.62
CA LEU A 4 -11.08 4.99 9.43
C LEU A 4 -12.45 4.33 9.55
N ARG A 5 -13.38 4.69 8.65
CA ARG A 5 -14.73 4.11 8.57
C ARG A 5 -14.77 2.89 7.64
N ASP A 6 -13.96 1.88 7.95
CA ASP A 6 -13.90 0.61 7.23
C ASP A 6 -14.21 -0.54 8.20
N PRO A 7 -15.08 -1.51 7.86
CA PRO A 7 -15.35 -2.67 8.73
C PRO A 7 -14.09 -3.50 9.02
N ARG A 8 -13.05 -3.41 8.17
CA ARG A 8 -11.75 -4.07 8.32
C ARG A 8 -10.69 -3.16 8.94
N ALA A 9 -11.10 -2.08 9.61
CA ALA A 9 -10.17 -1.09 10.15
C ALA A 9 -9.13 -1.71 11.10
N ALA A 10 -9.51 -2.75 11.86
CA ALA A 10 -8.59 -3.45 12.77
C ALA A 10 -7.50 -4.23 12.02
N GLU A 11 -7.87 -4.94 10.95
CA GLU A 11 -6.93 -5.68 10.11
C GLU A 11 -6.01 -4.75 9.33
N ILE A 12 -6.56 -3.64 8.83
CA ILE A 12 -5.78 -2.58 8.16
C ILE A 12 -4.79 -1.97 9.15
N ALA A 13 -5.22 -1.60 10.36
CA ALA A 13 -4.34 -1.05 11.39
C ALA A 13 -3.21 -2.03 11.73
N THR A 14 -3.53 -3.32 11.89
CA THR A 14 -2.53 -4.37 12.13
C THR A 14 -1.50 -4.46 11.01
N ALA A 15 -1.95 -4.39 9.74
CA ALA A 15 -1.04 -4.40 8.59
C ALA A 15 -0.12 -3.16 8.57
N VAL A 16 -0.67 -1.99 8.87
CA VAL A 16 0.08 -0.72 8.95
C VAL A 16 1.13 -0.76 10.06
N GLU A 17 0.76 -1.22 11.26
CA GLU A 17 1.67 -1.33 12.40
C GLU A 17 2.82 -2.29 12.10
N ARG A 18 2.53 -3.45 11.51
CA ARG A 18 3.56 -4.44 11.13
C ARG A 18 4.50 -3.95 10.05
N ALA A 19 4.03 -3.11 9.13
CA ALA A 19 4.84 -2.60 8.05
C ALA A 19 5.92 -1.61 8.53
N GLY A 20 5.71 -0.94 9.66
CA GLY A 20 6.74 -0.07 10.27
C GLY A 20 7.17 1.12 9.41
N GLY A 21 6.38 1.51 8.41
CA GLY A 21 6.73 2.57 7.45
C GLY A 21 7.40 2.07 6.17
N GLU A 22 7.71 0.77 6.06
CA GLU A 22 8.28 0.19 4.85
C GLU A 22 7.20 -0.04 3.78
N ALA A 23 7.41 0.52 2.59
CA ALA A 23 6.42 0.51 1.52
C ALA A 23 6.07 -0.91 1.04
N GLU A 24 7.09 -1.76 0.88
CA GLU A 24 6.98 -3.15 0.43
C GLU A 24 6.19 -3.98 1.45
N ALA A 25 6.51 -3.82 2.75
CA ALA A 25 5.81 -4.51 3.81
C ALA A 25 4.34 -4.06 3.91
N LEU A 26 4.09 -2.76 3.71
CA LEU A 26 2.74 -2.18 3.76
C LEU A 26 1.88 -2.68 2.60
N VAL A 27 2.38 -2.56 1.36
CA VAL A 27 1.68 -3.05 0.17
C VAL A 27 1.45 -4.56 0.30
N GLY A 28 2.49 -5.32 0.66
CA GLY A 28 2.39 -6.75 0.77
C GLY A 28 1.37 -7.20 1.82
N GLY A 29 1.32 -6.52 2.97
CA GLY A 29 0.34 -6.79 4.03
C GLY A 29 -1.08 -6.44 3.63
N LEU A 30 -1.30 -5.29 3.01
CA LEU A 30 -2.62 -4.84 2.58
C LEU A 30 -3.18 -5.69 1.45
N LEU A 31 -2.39 -5.98 0.41
CA LEU A 31 -2.85 -6.75 -0.74
C LEU A 31 -3.27 -8.18 -0.37
N ARG A 32 -2.71 -8.73 0.71
CA ARG A 32 -3.01 -10.08 1.21
C ARG A 32 -4.18 -10.12 2.20
N LEU A 33 -4.83 -8.99 2.49
CA LEU A 33 -6.06 -9.00 3.29
C LEU A 33 -7.13 -9.89 2.61
N PRO A 34 -7.80 -10.77 3.37
CA PRO A 34 -8.77 -11.72 2.80
C PRO A 34 -9.84 -11.02 1.96
N GLY A 35 -10.04 -11.49 0.73
CA GLY A 35 -11.07 -10.98 -0.18
C GLY A 35 -10.83 -9.57 -0.74
N LEU A 36 -9.65 -8.97 -0.52
CA LEU A 36 -9.33 -7.64 -1.08
C LEU A 36 -8.82 -7.74 -2.52
N THR A 37 -7.78 -8.55 -2.75
CA THR A 37 -7.04 -8.57 -4.01
C THR A 37 -7.26 -9.90 -4.73
N PRO A 38 -7.67 -9.90 -6.02
CA PRO A 38 -7.72 -11.11 -6.82
C PRO A 38 -6.35 -11.79 -6.91
N PRO A 39 -6.27 -13.13 -6.83
CA PRO A 39 -5.00 -13.85 -6.93
C PRO A 39 -4.19 -13.58 -8.21
N ALA A 40 -4.89 -13.22 -9.30
CA ALA A 40 -4.26 -12.89 -10.58
C ALA A 40 -3.33 -11.66 -10.50
N LEU A 41 -3.47 -10.80 -9.49
CA LEU A 41 -2.60 -9.63 -9.28
C LEU A 41 -1.36 -9.94 -8.42
N PHE A 42 -1.16 -11.19 -7.99
CA PHE A 42 0.02 -11.62 -7.23
C PHE A 42 1.16 -12.12 -8.13
N ASP A 43 1.21 -11.69 -9.39
CA ASP A 43 2.31 -12.00 -10.32
C ASP A 43 3.63 -11.29 -9.98
N GLY A 44 3.63 -10.47 -8.93
CA GLY A 44 4.78 -9.74 -8.40
C GLY A 44 5.02 -8.39 -9.07
N ALA A 45 4.65 -8.21 -10.33
CA ALA A 45 4.84 -6.95 -11.04
C ALA A 45 3.92 -5.85 -10.48
N PHE A 46 2.65 -6.19 -10.21
CA PHE A 46 1.71 -5.27 -9.60
C PHE A 46 2.14 -4.85 -8.18
N GLU A 47 2.54 -5.81 -7.35
CA GLU A 47 3.01 -5.56 -5.98
C GLU A 47 4.26 -4.70 -5.97
N ALA A 48 5.27 -5.05 -6.78
CA ALA A 48 6.52 -4.29 -6.88
C ALA A 48 6.28 -2.85 -7.35
N ARG A 49 5.48 -2.66 -8.41
CA ARG A 49 5.20 -1.32 -8.93
C ARG A 49 4.42 -0.47 -7.93
N THR A 50 3.46 -1.07 -7.22
CA THR A 50 2.69 -0.38 -6.18
C THR A 50 3.59 0.05 -5.03
N ALA A 51 4.51 -0.82 -4.59
CA ALA A 51 5.47 -0.50 -3.54
C ALA A 51 6.44 0.61 -3.96
N GLU A 52 6.90 0.63 -5.21
CA GLU A 52 7.74 1.71 -5.73
C GLU A 52 7.06 3.07 -5.67
N ILE A 53 5.82 3.15 -6.16
CA ILE A 53 5.03 4.38 -6.14
C ILE A 53 4.79 4.83 -4.70
N LEU A 54 4.43 3.90 -3.81
CA LEU A 54 4.22 4.21 -2.40
C LEU A 54 5.51 4.70 -1.73
N ARG A 55 6.67 4.15 -2.07
CA ARG A 55 7.97 4.61 -1.56
C ARG A 55 8.22 6.08 -1.90
N VAL A 56 7.92 6.50 -3.14
CA VAL A 56 8.00 7.91 -3.54
C VAL A 56 6.99 8.75 -2.78
N MET A 57 5.75 8.28 -2.61
CA MET A 57 4.75 9.00 -1.82
C MET A 57 5.18 9.22 -0.37
N LEU A 58 5.85 8.24 0.24
CA LEU A 58 6.32 8.32 1.63
C LEU A 58 7.56 9.22 1.77
N ALA A 59 8.47 9.20 0.81
CA ALA A 59 9.71 9.98 0.85
C ALA A 59 9.49 11.44 0.42
N ASP A 60 8.79 11.64 -0.70
CA ASP A 60 8.73 12.92 -1.43
C ASP A 60 7.31 13.51 -1.46
N GLY A 61 6.32 12.77 -0.96
CA GLY A 61 4.92 13.18 -0.93
C GLY A 61 4.13 12.79 -2.18
N MET A 62 2.80 12.85 -2.05
CA MET A 62 1.84 12.45 -3.09
C MET A 62 2.04 13.18 -4.43
N ALA A 63 2.30 14.49 -4.39
CA ALA A 63 2.44 15.29 -5.60
C ALA A 63 3.65 14.88 -6.46
N ALA A 64 4.76 14.53 -5.83
CA ALA A 64 5.96 14.04 -6.52
C ALA A 64 5.71 12.69 -7.20
N ALA A 65 5.03 11.77 -6.50
CA ALA A 65 4.66 10.48 -7.07
C ALA A 65 3.77 10.62 -8.32
N ILE A 66 2.75 11.48 -8.27
CA ILE A 66 1.86 11.74 -9.42
C ILE A 66 2.62 12.31 -10.61
N ALA A 67 3.51 13.29 -10.38
CA ALA A 67 4.33 13.87 -11.44
C ALA A 67 5.25 12.84 -12.09
N GLY A 68 5.78 11.88 -11.32
CA GLY A 68 6.62 10.79 -11.82
C GLY A 68 5.88 9.79 -12.72
N GLU A 69 4.59 9.52 -12.47
CA GLU A 69 3.80 8.60 -13.31
C GLU A 69 3.27 9.24 -14.61
N ALA A 70 3.25 10.57 -14.70
CA ALA A 70 2.70 11.32 -15.84
C ALA A 70 3.75 11.65 -16.93
N ALA A 71 5.03 11.33 -16.68
CA ALA A 71 6.17 11.59 -17.56
C ALA A 71 6.44 10.41 -18.52
#